data_AF-A0A3N9VNV0-F1
#
_entry.id   AF-A0A3N9VNV0-F1
#
_cell.length_a   1.000
_cell.length_b   1.000
_cell.length_c   1.000
_cell.angle_alpha   90.00
_cell.angle_beta   90.00
_cell.angle_gamma   90.00
#
_symmetry.space_group_name_H-M   'P 1'
#
loop_
_entity.id
_entity.type
_entity.pdbx_description
1 polymer ?
#
loop_
_entity_poly.entity_id
_entity_poly.type
_entity_poly.pdbx_seq_one_letter_code
_entity_poly.pdbx_strand_id
1 'polypeptide(L)'
;MRRRMTGSDYACQYRAVDSPVHRLSAGWKMLISAALSIWILVVREPQPLLLATAACFLYYFFARLTLADLWRDIRFFLFQFIILLSLYLYKLGYPEGVWPGVRTSIQIVLFFIPGIVFLRTTQVSSMMKGLRGFVPYRILFLLFTSLRFVPFFAREMQEIFMAQKLRGARLSPQDIRRPVFWRDIFSCIIIPLLVRALKTADEAALSAEARGMGAHPRRTYYDVQELEKILASKEKTIQPTGK
;
A
#
# COMPACT_ATOMS: atom_id res chain seq x y z
N MET A 1 34.35 -8.82 -3.17
CA MET A 1 33.21 -9.70 -2.82
C MET A 1 32.02 -8.84 -2.39
N ARG A 2 31.30 -8.25 -3.37
CA ARG A 2 30.20 -7.30 -3.15
C ARG A 2 28.92 -8.11 -2.91
N ARG A 3 28.54 -8.34 -1.65
CA ARG A 3 27.24 -8.95 -1.33
C ARG A 3 26.16 -8.05 -1.93
N ARG A 4 25.47 -8.53 -2.97
CA ARG A 4 24.18 -8.00 -3.38
C ARG A 4 23.32 -8.02 -2.12
N MET A 5 23.02 -6.86 -1.57
CA MET A 5 21.90 -6.70 -0.66
C MET A 5 20.68 -7.11 -1.50
N THR A 6 20.27 -8.36 -1.36
CA THR A 6 18.96 -8.84 -1.78
C THR A 6 17.96 -7.85 -1.18
N GLY A 7 17.39 -7.01 -2.03
CA GLY A 7 16.27 -6.16 -1.64
C GLY A 7 15.28 -7.06 -0.93
N SER A 8 14.92 -6.68 0.29
CA SER A 8 13.85 -7.36 1.00
C SER A 8 12.62 -7.25 0.11
N ASP A 9 12.27 -8.36 -0.54
CA ASP A 9 11.11 -8.55 -1.40
C ASP A 9 9.86 -8.43 -0.52
N TYR A 10 9.51 -7.21 -0.14
CA TYR A 10 8.28 -6.95 0.60
C TYR A 10 7.10 -7.23 -0.35
N ALA A 11 6.14 -8.03 0.10
CA ALA A 11 4.99 -8.46 -0.70
C ALA A 11 4.13 -7.30 -1.25
N CYS A 12 4.29 -6.08 -0.72
CA CYS A 12 3.52 -4.90 -1.07
C CYS A 12 4.36 -3.73 -1.61
N GLN A 13 5.55 -3.98 -2.17
CA GLN A 13 6.34 -2.90 -2.76
C GLN A 13 5.76 -2.49 -4.12
N TYR A 14 5.52 -1.18 -4.29
CA TYR A 14 5.12 -0.58 -5.56
C TYR A 14 6.16 -0.91 -6.64
N ARG A 15 5.72 -1.51 -7.75
CA ARG A 15 6.57 -1.79 -8.92
C ARG A 15 6.14 -0.88 -10.07
N ALA A 16 7.07 -0.03 -10.50
CA ALA A 16 6.90 0.78 -11.70
C ALA A 16 7.07 -0.14 -12.93
N VAL A 17 5.96 -0.69 -13.42
CA VAL A 17 5.89 -1.43 -14.68
C VAL A 17 4.94 -0.66 -15.60
N ASP A 18 5.35 -0.44 -16.85
CA ASP A 18 4.53 0.20 -17.86
C ASP A 18 3.39 -0.73 -18.30
N SER A 19 2.25 -0.60 -17.61
CA SER A 19 0.99 -1.26 -17.95
C SER A 19 -0.05 -0.21 -18.38
N PRO A 20 -1.01 -0.55 -19.26
CA PRO A 20 -2.16 0.31 -19.56
C PRO A 20 -2.94 0.70 -18.30
N VAL A 21 -2.98 -0.18 -17.30
CA VAL A 21 -3.55 0.15 -15.98
C VAL A 21 -2.72 1.26 -15.34
N HIS A 22 -1.39 1.23 -15.42
CA HIS A 22 -0.52 2.25 -14.84
C HIS A 22 -0.83 3.68 -15.31
N ARG A 23 -1.31 3.84 -16.55
CA ARG A 23 -1.63 5.13 -17.18
C ARG A 23 -2.95 5.75 -16.73
N LEU A 24 -3.85 4.98 -16.11
CA LEU A 24 -5.11 5.50 -15.55
C LEU A 24 -4.83 6.37 -14.31
N SER A 25 -5.60 7.46 -14.17
CA SER A 25 -5.51 8.31 -12.99
C SER A 25 -5.85 7.49 -11.73
N ALA A 26 -5.12 7.75 -10.64
CA ALA A 26 -5.25 6.96 -9.42
C ALA A 26 -6.67 6.95 -8.84
N GLY A 27 -7.44 8.03 -9.04
CA GLY A 27 -8.85 8.09 -8.61
C GLY A 27 -9.72 7.03 -9.29
N TRP A 28 -9.60 6.85 -10.60
CA TRP A 28 -10.36 5.82 -11.32
C TRP A 28 -9.94 4.41 -10.92
N LYS A 29 -8.65 4.17 -10.67
CA LYS A 29 -8.17 2.86 -10.16
C LYS A 29 -8.79 2.52 -8.80
N MET A 30 -8.83 3.50 -7.89
CA MET A 30 -9.46 3.34 -6.57
C MET A 30 -10.93 2.94 -6.72
N LEU A 31 -11.68 3.67 -7.55
CA LEU A 31 -13.09 3.40 -7.80
C LEU A 31 -13.30 2.01 -8.42
N ILE A 32 -12.50 1.63 -9.42
CA ILE A 32 -12.59 0.31 -10.06
C ILE A 32 -12.29 -0.79 -9.05
N SER A 33 -11.21 -0.65 -8.26
CA SER A 33 -10.88 -1.66 -7.25
C SER A 33 -11.97 -1.79 -6.18
N ALA A 34 -12.52 -0.66 -5.71
CA ALA A 34 -13.57 -0.64 -4.70
C ALA A 34 -14.89 -1.21 -5.26
N ALA A 35 -15.27 -0.83 -6.48
CA ALA A 35 -16.46 -1.32 -7.14
C ALA A 35 -16.38 -2.84 -7.39
N LEU A 36 -15.24 -3.34 -7.86
CA LEU A 36 -15.00 -4.79 -8.02
C LEU A 36 -15.08 -5.52 -6.67
N SER A 37 -14.43 -4.99 -5.63
CA SER A 37 -14.50 -5.58 -4.30
C SER A 37 -15.92 -5.60 -3.74
N ILE A 38 -16.70 -4.54 -3.92
CA ILE A 38 -18.12 -4.47 -3.50
C ILE A 38 -18.97 -5.46 -4.30
N TRP A 39 -18.77 -5.53 -5.63
CA TRP A 39 -19.46 -6.47 -6.50
C TRP A 39 -19.27 -7.92 -6.02
N ILE A 40 -18.02 -8.30 -5.70
CA ILE A 40 -17.68 -9.65 -5.21
C ILE A 40 -18.40 -9.99 -3.89
N LEU A 41 -18.70 -9.01 -3.03
CA LEU A 41 -19.43 -9.26 -1.79
C LEU A 41 -20.93 -9.49 -2.00
N VAL A 42 -21.54 -8.80 -2.98
CA VAL A 42 -22.97 -8.90 -3.27
C VAL A 42 -23.31 -10.18 -4.03
N VAL A 43 -22.35 -10.71 -4.79
CA VAL A 43 -22.50 -11.93 -5.57
C VAL A 43 -22.69 -13.14 -4.65
N ARG A 44 -23.93 -13.66 -4.64
CA ARG A 44 -24.31 -14.85 -3.86
C ARG A 44 -24.52 -16.12 -4.68
N GLU A 45 -24.73 -15.98 -5.98
CA GLU A 45 -25.00 -17.11 -6.88
C GLU A 45 -23.72 -17.64 -7.55
N PRO A 46 -23.67 -18.93 -7.94
CA PRO A 46 -22.47 -19.56 -8.50
C PRO A 46 -22.12 -19.06 -9.91
N GLN A 47 -23.12 -18.70 -10.72
CA GLN A 47 -22.92 -18.13 -12.05
C GLN A 47 -22.23 -16.75 -12.02
N PRO A 48 -22.71 -15.75 -11.24
CA PRO A 48 -22.03 -14.47 -11.14
C PRO A 48 -20.67 -14.55 -10.43
N LEU A 49 -20.42 -15.59 -9.63
CA LEU A 49 -19.09 -15.83 -9.07
C LEU A 49 -18.06 -16.17 -10.15
N LEU A 50 -18.43 -16.97 -11.16
CA LEU A 50 -17.58 -17.25 -12.33
C LEU A 50 -17.34 -16.00 -13.18
N LEU A 51 -18.32 -15.11 -13.28
CA LEU A 51 -18.14 -13.83 -13.96
C LEU A 51 -17.19 -12.91 -13.18
N ALA A 52 -17.30 -12.91 -11.84
CA ALA A 52 -16.39 -12.17 -10.97
C ALA A 52 -14.95 -12.72 -11.00
N THR A 53 -14.76 -14.04 -11.08
CA THR A 53 -13.42 -14.63 -11.28
C THR A 53 -12.83 -14.19 -12.61
N ALA A 54 -13.59 -14.27 -13.70
CA ALA A 54 -13.15 -13.81 -15.01
C ALA A 54 -12.78 -12.32 -15.02
N ALA A 55 -13.60 -11.47 -14.38
CA ALA A 55 -13.33 -10.03 -14.26
C ALA A 55 -12.04 -9.74 -13.45
N CYS A 56 -11.82 -10.45 -12.35
CA CYS A 56 -10.58 -10.32 -11.56
C CYS A 56 -9.35 -10.80 -12.33
N PHE A 57 -9.45 -11.90 -13.07
CA PHE A 57 -8.36 -12.39 -13.93
C PHE A 57 -8.07 -11.41 -15.07
N LEU A 58 -9.10 -10.82 -15.67
CA LEU A 58 -8.95 -9.80 -16.70
C LEU A 58 -8.28 -8.54 -16.14
N TYR A 59 -8.69 -8.08 -14.95
CA TYR A 59 -8.06 -6.96 -14.25
C TYR A 59 -6.59 -7.24 -13.92
N TYR A 60 -6.28 -8.45 -13.47
CA TYR A 60 -4.91 -8.91 -13.22
C TYR A 60 -4.07 -8.95 -14.51
N PHE A 61 -4.65 -9.46 -15.59
CA PHE A 61 -4.01 -9.54 -16.91
C PHE A 61 -3.72 -8.15 -17.49
N PHE A 62 -4.69 -7.23 -17.43
CA PHE A 62 -4.48 -5.83 -17.85
C PHE A 62 -3.43 -5.13 -16.99
N ALA A 63 -3.34 -5.45 -15.71
CA ALA A 63 -2.31 -4.92 -14.82
C ALA A 63 -0.89 -5.50 -15.09
N ARG A 64 -0.74 -6.50 -15.98
CA ARG A 64 0.54 -7.14 -16.37
C ARG A 64 1.43 -7.51 -15.17
N LEU A 65 0.82 -8.07 -14.12
CA LEU A 65 1.60 -8.58 -13.00
C LEU A 65 2.27 -9.92 -13.34
N THR A 66 3.49 -10.09 -12.87
CA THR A 66 4.30 -11.31 -13.08
C THR A 66 3.65 -12.51 -12.39
N LEU A 67 3.54 -13.67 -13.06
CA LEU A 67 2.98 -14.91 -12.48
C LEU A 67 3.67 -15.34 -11.17
N ALA A 68 4.92 -14.95 -10.95
CA ALA A 68 5.66 -15.19 -9.71
C ALA A 68 5.04 -14.49 -8.49
N ASP A 69 4.46 -13.29 -8.68
CA ASP A 69 3.75 -12.57 -7.62
C ASP A 69 2.40 -13.25 -7.31
N LEU A 70 1.69 -13.74 -8.34
CA LEU A 70 0.46 -14.52 -8.17
C LEU A 70 0.71 -15.79 -7.35
N TRP A 71 1.81 -16.50 -7.63
CA TRP A 71 2.17 -17.72 -6.89
C TRP A 71 2.43 -17.45 -5.40
N ARG A 72 3.09 -16.32 -5.10
CA ARG A 72 3.34 -15.90 -3.71
C ARG A 72 2.05 -15.59 -2.97
N ASP A 73 1.10 -14.92 -3.64
CA ASP A 73 -0.22 -14.59 -3.09
C ASP A 73 -1.08 -15.86 -2.93
N ILE A 74 -1.11 -16.75 -3.93
CA ILE A 74 -1.81 -18.05 -3.91
C ILE A 74 -1.37 -18.91 -2.72
N ARG A 75 -0.08 -18.89 -2.34
CA ARG A 75 0.41 -19.71 -1.21
C ARG A 75 -0.26 -19.33 0.11
N PHE A 76 -0.46 -18.04 0.37
CA PHE A 76 -1.20 -17.59 1.57
C PHE A 76 -2.69 -17.97 1.47
N PHE A 77 -3.27 -17.88 0.27
CA PHE A 77 -4.65 -18.26 0.04
C PHE A 77 -4.91 -19.77 0.15
N LEU A 78 -3.95 -20.62 -0.17
CA LEU A 78 -4.08 -22.07 -0.03
C LEU A 78 -4.24 -22.46 1.45
N PHE A 79 -3.45 -21.84 2.33
CA PHE A 79 -3.57 -22.05 3.77
C PHE A 79 -4.95 -21.61 4.29
N GLN A 80 -5.43 -20.46 3.83
CA GLN A 80 -6.77 -19.96 4.15
C GLN A 80 -7.88 -20.90 3.64
N PHE A 81 -7.74 -21.44 2.43
CA PHE A 81 -8.70 -22.36 1.84
C PHE A 81 -8.88 -23.62 2.67
N ILE A 82 -7.75 -24.20 3.12
CA ILE A 82 -7.78 -25.39 3.97
C ILE A 82 -8.48 -25.10 5.31
N ILE A 83 -8.17 -23.96 5.93
CA ILE A 83 -8.80 -23.56 7.21
C ILE A 83 -10.31 -23.40 7.06
N LEU A 84 -10.77 -22.66 6.04
CA LEU A 84 -12.19 -22.40 5.86
C LEU A 84 -12.96 -23.65 5.46
N LEU A 85 -12.39 -24.49 4.58
CA LEU A 85 -13.00 -25.75 4.21
C LEU A 85 -13.15 -26.67 5.42
N SER A 86 -12.10 -26.78 6.25
CA SER A 86 -12.13 -27.56 7.49
C SER A 86 -13.20 -27.05 8.46
N LEU A 87 -13.34 -25.73 8.60
CA LEU A 87 -14.31 -25.12 9.51
C LEU A 87 -15.75 -25.35 9.03
N TYR A 88 -16.01 -25.23 7.72
CA TYR A 88 -17.33 -25.48 7.14
C TYR A 88 -17.72 -26.96 7.20
N LEU A 89 -16.77 -27.87 6.99
CA LEU A 89 -16.99 -29.31 7.17
C LEU A 89 -17.30 -29.66 8.62
N TYR A 90 -16.63 -29.02 9.59
CA TYR A 90 -16.92 -29.23 11.01
C TYR A 90 -18.29 -28.68 11.41
N LYS A 91 -18.69 -27.52 10.86
CA LYS A 91 -19.94 -26.85 11.24
C LYS A 91 -21.19 -27.48 10.61
N LEU A 92 -21.15 -27.84 9.33
CA LEU A 92 -22.31 -28.33 8.58
C LEU A 92 -22.30 -29.85 8.35
N GLY A 93 -21.18 -30.53 8.57
CA GLY A 93 -21.03 -31.94 8.22
C GLY A 93 -20.85 -32.17 6.71
N TYR A 94 -20.51 -33.40 6.35
CA TYR A 94 -20.40 -33.83 4.95
C TYR A 94 -21.74 -34.40 4.48
N PRO A 95 -22.28 -34.02 3.30
CA PRO A 95 -21.65 -33.26 2.21
C PRO A 95 -21.98 -31.76 2.16
N GLU A 96 -22.92 -31.29 2.98
CA GLU A 96 -23.51 -29.94 2.87
C GLU A 96 -22.51 -28.80 3.14
N GLY A 97 -21.44 -29.05 3.91
CA GLY A 97 -20.40 -28.07 4.20
C GLY A 97 -19.39 -27.82 3.08
N VAL A 98 -19.27 -28.73 2.10
CA VAL A 98 -18.23 -28.63 1.05
C VAL A 98 -18.47 -27.43 0.14
N TRP A 99 -19.68 -27.31 -0.40
CA TRP A 99 -20.01 -26.27 -1.37
C TRP A 99 -19.93 -24.84 -0.80
N PRO A 100 -20.51 -24.56 0.39
CA PRO A 100 -20.38 -23.25 1.02
C PRO A 100 -18.93 -22.92 1.40
N GLY A 101 -18.14 -23.91 1.83
CA GLY A 101 -16.73 -23.73 2.21
C GLY A 101 -15.85 -23.33 1.02
N VAL A 102 -15.95 -24.07 -0.09
CA VAL A 102 -15.23 -23.76 -1.33
C VAL A 102 -15.62 -22.38 -1.86
N ARG A 103 -16.94 -22.11 -1.92
CA ARG A 103 -17.46 -20.82 -2.38
C ARG A 103 -16.92 -19.65 -1.56
N THR A 104 -17.01 -19.73 -0.23
CA THR A 104 -16.61 -18.65 0.67
C THR A 104 -15.10 -18.41 0.58
N SER A 105 -14.32 -19.47 0.49
CA SER A 105 -12.87 -19.33 0.33
C SER A 105 -12.51 -18.65 -0.98
N ILE A 106 -13.13 -19.02 -2.11
CA ILE A 106 -12.89 -18.36 -3.40
C ILE A 106 -13.32 -16.89 -3.34
N GLN A 107 -14.45 -16.59 -2.70
CA GLN A 107 -14.96 -15.23 -2.57
C GLN A 107 -13.99 -14.32 -1.80
N ILE A 108 -13.40 -14.81 -0.71
CA ILE A 108 -12.39 -14.07 0.05
C ILE A 108 -11.16 -13.80 -0.83
N VAL A 109 -10.66 -14.81 -1.55
CA VAL A 109 -9.52 -14.64 -2.45
C VAL A 109 -9.80 -13.54 -3.47
N LEU A 110 -10.95 -13.61 -4.15
CA LEU A 110 -11.35 -12.64 -5.16
C LEU A 110 -11.48 -11.23 -4.60
N PHE A 111 -12.00 -11.08 -3.37
CA PHE A 111 -12.15 -9.77 -2.74
C PHE A 111 -10.81 -9.06 -2.53
N PHE A 112 -9.75 -9.80 -2.19
CA PHE A 112 -8.42 -9.25 -1.95
C PHE A 112 -7.64 -8.94 -3.23
N ILE A 113 -7.88 -9.64 -4.34
CA ILE A 113 -7.13 -9.46 -5.60
C ILE A 113 -7.16 -8.00 -6.10
N PRO A 114 -8.31 -7.32 -6.25
CA PRO A 114 -8.36 -5.93 -6.69
C PRO A 114 -7.55 -4.98 -5.79
N GLY A 115 -7.57 -5.23 -4.48
CA GLY A 115 -6.82 -4.45 -3.48
C GLY A 115 -5.30 -4.64 -3.60
N ILE A 116 -4.83 -5.87 -3.81
CA ILE A 116 -3.41 -6.17 -4.01
C ILE A 116 -2.92 -5.53 -5.31
N VAL A 117 -3.68 -5.65 -6.40
CA VAL A 117 -3.38 -4.99 -7.68
C VAL A 117 -3.31 -3.47 -7.49
N PHE A 118 -4.27 -2.89 -6.75
CA PHE A 118 -4.29 -1.47 -6.46
C PHE A 118 -3.03 -1.01 -5.68
N LEU A 119 -2.65 -1.70 -4.61
CA LEU A 119 -1.44 -1.40 -3.82
C LEU A 119 -0.16 -1.49 -4.65
N ARG A 120 -0.05 -2.48 -5.53
CA ARG A 120 1.15 -2.71 -6.35
C ARG A 120 1.26 -1.71 -7.50
N THR A 121 0.13 -1.25 -8.06
CA THR A 121 0.09 -0.40 -9.27
C THR A 121 -0.06 1.09 -8.97
N THR A 122 -0.36 1.48 -7.73
CA THR A 122 -0.60 2.88 -7.37
C THR A 122 0.41 3.35 -6.33
N GLN A 123 1.19 4.36 -6.69
CA GLN A 123 2.07 5.03 -5.74
C GLN A 123 1.23 5.89 -4.78
N VAL A 124 1.66 5.95 -3.52
CA VAL A 124 1.05 6.78 -2.48
C VAL A 124 0.87 8.25 -2.94
N SER A 125 1.85 8.80 -3.66
CA SER A 125 1.79 10.16 -4.24
C SER A 125 0.66 10.33 -5.25
N SER A 126 0.39 9.33 -6.09
CA SER A 126 -0.70 9.36 -7.07
C SER A 126 -2.06 9.22 -6.38
N MET A 127 -2.15 8.46 -5.29
CA MET A 127 -3.37 8.32 -4.48
C MET A 127 -3.85 9.68 -3.94
N MET A 128 -2.92 10.57 -3.58
CA MET A 128 -3.23 11.95 -3.17
C MET A 128 -4.01 12.73 -4.21
N LYS A 129 -3.62 12.60 -5.49
CA LYS A 129 -4.29 13.29 -6.59
C LYS A 129 -5.73 12.79 -6.75
N GLY A 130 -5.93 11.47 -6.63
CA GLY A 130 -7.26 10.84 -6.72
C GLY A 130 -8.23 11.29 -5.63
N LEU A 131 -7.73 11.51 -4.40
CA LEU A 131 -8.55 11.88 -3.25
C LEU A 131 -8.84 13.39 -3.12
N ARG A 132 -8.22 14.23 -3.97
CA ARG A 132 -8.34 15.69 -3.91
C ARG A 132 -9.78 16.20 -4.00
N GLY A 133 -10.64 15.52 -4.75
CA GLY A 133 -12.04 15.91 -4.93
C GLY A 133 -12.95 15.59 -3.73
N PHE A 134 -12.53 14.65 -2.88
CA PHE A 134 -13.37 14.13 -1.78
C PHE A 134 -12.92 14.64 -0.40
N VAL A 135 -11.63 14.96 -0.24
CA VAL A 135 -11.05 15.28 1.07
C VAL A 135 -10.39 16.66 1.05
N PRO A 136 -10.61 17.51 2.09
CA PRO A 136 -9.94 18.79 2.21
C PRO A 136 -8.41 18.69 2.12
N TYR A 137 -7.79 19.66 1.43
CA TYR A 137 -6.34 19.69 1.20
C TYR A 137 -5.50 19.54 2.48
N ARG A 138 -5.92 20.14 3.61
CA ARG A 138 -5.17 20.07 4.88
C ARG A 138 -5.04 18.62 5.38
N ILE A 139 -6.12 17.85 5.29
CA ILE A 139 -6.15 16.45 5.72
C ILE A 139 -5.29 15.60 4.78
N LEU A 140 -5.37 15.84 3.47
CA LEU A 140 -4.51 15.15 2.50
C LEU A 140 -3.04 15.45 2.76
N PHE A 141 -2.69 16.72 2.92
CA PHE A 141 -1.32 17.12 3.23
C PHE A 141 -0.80 16.42 4.49
N LEU A 142 -1.58 16.40 5.57
CA LEU A 142 -1.23 15.72 6.81
C LEU A 142 -1.01 14.22 6.58
N LEU A 143 -1.98 13.54 5.95
CA LEU A 143 -1.93 12.10 5.69
C LEU A 143 -0.69 11.71 4.88
N PHE A 144 -0.43 12.39 3.77
CA PHE A 144 0.68 12.05 2.88
C PHE A 144 2.05 12.41 3.48
N THR A 145 2.12 13.48 4.27
CA THR A 145 3.33 13.83 5.01
C THR A 145 3.63 12.77 6.08
N SER A 146 2.62 12.32 6.81
CA SER A 146 2.75 11.23 7.78
C SER A 146 3.22 9.93 7.13
N LEU A 147 2.63 9.53 5.99
CA LEU A 147 3.07 8.34 5.24
C LEU A 147 4.53 8.45 4.76
N ARG A 148 4.98 9.64 4.39
CA ARG A 148 6.38 9.90 4.03
C ARG A 148 7.32 9.80 5.23
N PHE A 149 6.85 10.14 6.44
CA PHE A 149 7.65 10.02 7.66
C PHE A 149 7.78 8.59 8.19
N VAL A 150 6.90 7.66 7.80
CA VAL A 150 7.01 6.24 8.18
C VAL A 150 8.40 5.64 7.86
N PRO A 151 8.93 5.69 6.62
CA PRO A 151 10.26 5.16 6.33
C PRO A 151 11.39 5.93 7.01
N PHE A 152 11.18 7.21 7.32
CA PHE A 152 12.15 8.02 8.08
C PHE A 152 12.23 7.51 9.53
N PHE A 153 11.10 7.40 10.23
CA PHE A 153 11.07 6.90 11.60
C PHE A 153 11.47 5.42 11.72
N ALA A 154 11.26 4.61 10.67
CA ALA A 154 11.74 3.24 10.65
C ALA A 154 13.29 3.17 10.71
N ARG A 155 13.99 4.08 10.01
CA ARG A 155 15.46 4.17 10.09
C ARG A 155 15.91 4.71 11.43
N GLU A 156 15.26 5.76 11.91
CA GLU A 156 15.53 6.35 13.22
C GLU A 156 15.37 5.33 14.36
N MET A 157 14.31 4.51 14.31
CA MET A 157 14.11 3.42 15.23
C MET A 157 15.25 2.38 15.16
N GLN A 158 15.74 2.04 13.98
CA GLN A 158 16.88 1.12 13.82
C GLN A 158 18.18 1.71 14.41
N GLU A 159 18.42 3.01 14.23
CA GLU A 159 19.58 3.69 14.80
C GLU A 159 19.52 3.72 16.34
N ILE A 160 18.38 4.10 16.91
CA ILE A 160 18.14 4.06 18.35
C ILE A 160 18.31 2.63 18.88
N PHE A 161 17.74 1.63 18.19
CA PHE A 161 17.86 0.23 18.58
C PHE A 161 19.33 -0.21 18.65
N MET A 162 20.13 0.12 17.64
CA MET A 162 21.56 -0.22 17.62
C MET A 162 22.34 0.51 18.70
N ALA A 163 22.06 1.80 18.93
CA ALA A 163 22.71 2.59 19.96
C ALA A 163 22.43 2.04 21.37
N GLN A 164 21.18 1.64 21.65
CA GLN A 164 20.81 1.07 22.95
C GLN A 164 21.39 -0.34 23.15
N LYS A 165 21.47 -1.13 22.08
CA LYS A 165 22.15 -2.43 22.11
C LYS A 165 23.64 -2.29 22.47
N LEU A 166 24.33 -1.27 21.95
CA LEU A 166 25.71 -0.95 22.32
C LEU A 166 25.86 -0.51 23.78
N ARG A 167 24.83 0.14 24.35
CA ARG A 167 24.76 0.51 25.77
C ARG A 167 24.45 -0.67 26.70
N GLY A 168 24.33 -1.88 26.17
CA GLY A 168 24.06 -3.09 26.96
C GLY A 168 22.58 -3.35 27.23
N ALA A 169 21.66 -2.64 26.57
CA ALA A 169 20.24 -2.94 26.67
C ALA A 169 19.93 -4.34 26.11
N ARG A 170 19.21 -5.15 26.89
CA ARG A 170 18.83 -6.52 26.53
C ARG A 170 17.65 -6.51 25.55
N LEU A 171 17.97 -6.20 24.29
CA LEU A 171 17.01 -6.08 23.19
C LEU A 171 17.10 -7.29 22.24
N SER A 172 17.31 -8.50 22.77
CA SER A 172 17.31 -9.72 21.96
C SER A 172 15.88 -10.05 21.50
N PRO A 173 15.67 -10.69 20.33
CA PRO A 173 14.35 -11.17 19.90
C PRO A 173 13.66 -12.08 20.92
N GLN A 174 14.45 -12.78 21.75
CA GLN A 174 13.96 -13.62 22.84
C GLN A 174 13.50 -12.81 24.06
N ASP A 175 14.12 -11.67 24.33
CA ASP A 175 13.79 -10.79 25.45
C ASP A 175 12.53 -9.97 25.16
N ILE A 176 12.35 -9.55 23.91
CA ILE A 176 11.16 -8.80 23.46
C ILE A 176 9.86 -9.61 23.65
N ARG A 177 9.94 -10.93 23.54
CA ARG A 177 8.79 -11.82 23.75
C ARG A 177 8.36 -11.93 25.22
N ARG A 178 9.23 -11.57 26.16
CA ARG A 178 8.94 -11.68 27.60
C ARG A 178 8.37 -10.34 28.10
N PRO A 179 7.17 -10.32 28.69
CA PRO A 179 6.51 -9.08 29.12
C PRO A 179 7.30 -8.32 30.20
N VAL A 180 8.18 -9.02 30.93
CA VAL A 180 9.03 -8.44 31.99
C VAL A 180 9.99 -7.37 31.44
N PHE A 181 10.48 -7.52 30.20
CA PHE A 181 11.43 -6.58 29.59
C PHE A 181 10.76 -5.46 28.77
N TRP A 182 9.43 -5.35 28.81
CA TRP A 182 8.72 -4.32 28.06
C TRP A 182 9.04 -2.91 28.58
N ARG A 183 9.27 -2.76 29.89
CA ARG A 183 9.69 -1.47 30.47
C ARG A 183 10.98 -0.95 29.84
N ASP A 184 11.93 -1.85 29.57
CA ASP A 184 13.21 -1.51 28.93
C ASP A 184 13.01 -1.14 27.46
N ILE A 185 12.09 -1.79 26.75
CA ILE A 185 11.73 -1.40 25.37
C ILE A 185 11.13 0.01 25.34
N PHE A 186 10.21 0.30 26.26
CA PHE A 186 9.59 1.61 26.35
C PHE A 186 10.63 2.70 26.65
N SER A 187 11.48 2.50 27.65
CA SER A 187 12.48 3.48 28.05
C SER A 187 13.62 3.64 27.04
N CYS A 188 14.10 2.56 26.44
CA CYS A 188 15.24 2.60 25.51
C CYS A 188 14.85 2.99 24.08
N ILE A 189 13.67 2.60 23.59
CA ILE A 189 13.28 2.77 22.18
C ILE A 189 12.13 3.76 22.04
N ILE A 190 11.01 3.52 22.72
CA ILE A 190 9.77 4.28 22.49
C ILE A 190 9.91 5.72 22.94
N ILE A 191 10.40 5.98 24.15
CA ILE A 191 10.55 7.34 24.68
C ILE A 191 11.49 8.18 23.78
N PRO A 192 12.72 7.73 23.44
CA PRO A 192 13.60 8.49 22.56
C PRO A 192 13.00 8.74 21.17
N LEU A 193 12.31 7.74 20.59
CA LEU A 193 11.67 7.88 19.30
C LEU A 193 10.52 8.89 19.35
N LEU A 194 9.72 8.88 20.42
CA LEU A 194 8.62 9.83 20.62
C LEU A 194 9.16 11.27 20.74
N VAL A 195 10.20 11.48 21.55
CA VAL A 195 10.83 12.80 21.68
C VAL A 195 11.37 13.30 20.34
N ARG A 196 12.03 12.43 19.55
CA ARG A 196 12.48 12.78 18.19
C ARG A 196 11.32 13.09 17.25
N ALA A 197 10.22 12.33 17.34
CA ALA A 197 9.04 12.55 16.52
C ALA A 197 8.36 13.89 16.81
N LEU A 198 8.24 14.28 18.08
CA LEU A 198 7.70 15.57 18.48
C LEU A 198 8.55 16.73 17.95
N LYS A 199 9.88 16.68 18.14
CA LYS A 199 10.79 17.70 17.59
C LYS A 199 10.69 17.80 16.07
N THR A 200 10.65 16.66 15.38
CA THR A 200 10.51 16.62 13.91
C THR A 200 9.17 17.22 13.47
N ALA A 201 8.09 16.99 14.23
CA ALA A 201 6.79 17.57 13.94
C ALA A 201 6.79 19.09 14.11
N ASP A 202 7.41 19.62 15.18
CA ASP A 202 7.55 21.06 15.41
C ASP A 202 8.38 21.73 14.30
N GLU A 203 9.53 21.14 13.94
CA GLU A 203 10.37 21.63 12.84
C GLU A 203 9.63 21.60 11.49
N ALA A 204 8.87 20.54 11.21
CA ALA A 204 8.07 20.42 10.01
C ALA A 204 6.91 21.44 9.97
N ALA A 205 6.28 21.72 11.12
CA ALA A 205 5.22 22.71 11.25
C ALA A 205 5.77 24.13 11.05
N LEU A 206 6.88 24.49 11.71
CA LEU A 206 7.56 25.77 11.53
C LEU A 206 8.00 25.99 10.08
N SER A 207 8.58 24.96 9.45
CA SER A 207 8.97 25.03 8.03
C SER A 207 7.75 25.17 7.10
N ALA A 208 6.64 24.50 7.42
CA ALA A 208 5.40 24.61 6.67
C ALA A 208 4.80 26.02 6.76
N GLU A 209 4.74 26.59 7.95
CA GLU A 209 4.26 27.94 8.21
C GLU A 209 5.12 29.00 7.52
N ALA A 210 6.45 28.89 7.64
CA ALA A 210 7.40 29.79 6.96
C ALA A 210 7.26 29.76 5.43
N ARG A 211 6.77 28.65 4.85
CA ARG A 211 6.47 28.51 3.41
C ARG A 211 5.05 28.95 3.04
N GLY A 212 4.32 29.61 3.93
CA GLY A 212 2.96 30.11 3.69
C GLY A 212 1.92 29.00 3.58
N MET A 213 2.08 27.88 4.29
CA MET A 213 1.06 26.84 4.31
C MET A 213 -0.22 27.36 4.97
N GLY A 214 -1.32 27.38 4.21
CA GLY A 214 -2.61 27.88 4.68
C GLY A 214 -2.88 29.36 4.39
N ALA A 215 -1.93 30.08 3.76
CA ALA A 215 -2.11 31.48 3.36
C ALA A 215 -3.20 31.69 2.29
N HIS A 216 -3.44 30.69 1.44
CA HIS A 216 -4.47 30.75 0.40
C HIS A 216 -5.45 29.57 0.48
N PRO A 217 -6.75 29.79 0.20
CA PRO A 217 -7.76 28.73 0.19
C PRO A 217 -7.61 27.76 -0.99
N ARG A 218 -6.99 28.21 -2.10
CA ARG A 218 -6.68 27.38 -3.28
C ARG A 218 -5.17 27.14 -3.37
N ARG A 219 -4.77 25.87 -3.42
CA ARG A 219 -3.38 25.43 -3.65
C ARG A 219 -3.19 24.96 -5.09
N THR A 220 -2.06 25.33 -5.66
CA THR A 220 -1.55 24.78 -6.92
C THR A 220 -0.72 23.54 -6.62
N TYR A 221 -0.85 22.52 -7.45
CA TYR A 221 -0.13 21.26 -7.30
C TYR A 221 0.84 21.15 -8.46
N TYR A 222 2.10 20.85 -8.15
CA TYR A 222 3.11 20.60 -9.15
C TYR A 222 2.99 19.15 -9.62
N ASP A 223 2.50 18.94 -10.84
CA ASP A 223 2.51 17.63 -11.49
C ASP A 223 3.65 17.56 -12.51
N VAL A 224 4.72 16.86 -12.16
CA VAL A 224 5.92 16.69 -13.00
C VAL A 224 5.54 16.14 -14.38
N GLN A 225 4.57 15.21 -14.43
CA GLN A 225 4.17 14.55 -15.67
C GLN A 225 3.37 15.46 -16.60
N GLU A 226 2.63 16.40 -16.04
CA GLU A 226 1.87 17.39 -16.81
C GLU A 226 2.80 18.50 -17.31
N LEU A 227 3.78 18.89 -16.48
CA LEU A 227 4.80 19.85 -16.86
C LEU A 227 5.70 19.34 -17.99
N GLU A 228 6.15 18.07 -17.93
CA GLU A 228 6.91 17.44 -19.01
C GLU A 228 6.13 17.39 -20.33
N LYS A 229 4.82 17.11 -20.27
CA LYS A 229 3.96 17.14 -21.47
C LYS A 229 3.83 18.56 -22.04
N ILE A 230 3.67 19.56 -21.18
CA ILE A 230 3.58 20.97 -21.59
C ILE A 230 4.92 21.44 -22.18
N LEU A 231 6.05 21.05 -21.58
CA LEU A 231 7.38 21.37 -22.09
C LEU A 231 7.64 20.67 -23.43
N ALA A 232 7.33 19.38 -23.55
CA ALA A 232 7.46 18.65 -24.81
C ALA A 232 6.53 19.20 -25.93
N SER A 233 5.35 19.69 -25.55
CA SER A 233 4.43 20.39 -26.47
C SER A 233 5.01 21.74 -26.92
N LYS A 234 5.56 22.53 -25.99
CA LYS A 234 6.20 23.81 -26.32
C LYS A 234 7.46 23.64 -27.17
N GLU A 235 8.27 22.61 -26.91
CA GLU A 235 9.48 22.31 -27.69
C GLU A 235 9.14 21.97 -29.15
N LYS A 236 8.03 21.24 -29.38
CA LYS A 236 7.46 21.01 -30.72
C LYS A 236 6.96 22.27 -31.42
N THR A 237 6.46 23.24 -30.66
CA THR A 237 5.96 24.51 -31.23
C THR A 237 7.09 25.50 -31.54
N ILE A 238 8.24 25.40 -30.85
CA ILE A 238 9.39 26.31 -31.01
C ILE A 238 10.36 25.83 -32.10
N GLN A 239 10.21 24.62 -32.65
CA GLN A 239 10.80 24.26 -33.94
C GLN A 239 9.80 24.60 -35.06
N PRO A 240 9.76 25.84 -35.58
CA PRO A 240 9.04 26.08 -36.82
C PRO A 240 9.76 25.27 -37.90
N THR A 241 8.95 24.59 -38.68
CA THR A 241 9.28 23.89 -39.92
C THR A 241 10.46 24.54 -40.64
N GLY A 242 11.66 23.99 -40.47
CA GLY A 242 12.77 24.22 -41.38
C GLY A 242 12.41 23.58 -42.71
N LYS A 243 11.84 24.40 -43.59
CA LYS A 243 11.85 24.19 -45.03
C LYS A 243 12.66 25.31 -45.65
#